data_AF-A0A356Z6Q1-F1
#
_entry.id   AF-A0A356Z6Q1-F1
#
_cell.length_a   1.000
_cell.length_b   1.000
_cell.length_c   1.000
_cell.angle_alpha   90.00
_cell.angle_beta   90.00
_cell.angle_gamma   90.00
#
_symmetry.space_group_name_H-M   'P 1'
#
loop_
_entity.id
_entity.type
_entity.pdbx_description
1 polymer ?
#
loop_
_entity_poly.entity_id
_entity_poly.type
_entity_poly.pdbx_seq_one_letter_code
_entity_poly.pdbx_strand_id
1 'polypeptide(L)' 'MYDRSSLEQGYIINKNRQGQKPKIPIMTVSIAGVINNKFKTNLELGEVAAELKKLAKQQKGSNYFGDRRQHRDE' A
#
# COMPACT_ATOMS: atom_id res chain seq x y z
N MET A 1 -13.39 -11.59 -7.16
CA MET A 1 -13.59 -10.17 -7.53
C MET A 1 -14.83 -9.67 -6.79
N TYR A 2 -14.86 -8.41 -6.35
CA TYR A 2 -16.03 -7.84 -5.63
C TYR A 2 -17.23 -7.67 -6.58
N ASP A 3 -18.44 -7.86 -6.08
CA ASP A 3 -19.65 -7.57 -6.85
C ASP A 3 -19.88 -6.05 -6.96
N ARG A 4 -20.74 -5.66 -7.92
CA ARG A 4 -20.98 -4.25 -8.23
C ARG A 4 -21.61 -3.48 -7.07
N SER A 5 -22.54 -4.08 -6.32
CA SER A 5 -23.19 -3.43 -5.17
C SER A 5 -22.18 -3.15 -4.06
N SER A 6 -21.27 -4.10 -3.79
CA SER A 6 -20.20 -3.92 -2.80
C SER A 6 -19.23 -2.79 -3.20
N LEU A 7 -18.91 -2.66 -4.50
CA LEU A 7 -18.07 -1.57 -5.00
C LEU A 7 -18.77 -0.20 -4.89
N GLU A 8 -20.05 -0.12 -5.24
CA GLU A 8 -20.85 1.11 -5.15
C GLU A 8 -21.04 1.57 -3.69
N GLN A 9 -21.17 0.63 -2.75
CA GLN A 9 -21.32 0.92 -1.32
C GLN A 9 -19.98 1.13 -0.59
N GLY A 10 -18.87 0.65 -1.15
CA GLY A 10 -17.53 0.76 -0.57
C GLY A 10 -17.22 -0.23 0.57
N TYR A 11 -18.07 -1.23 0.80
CA TYR A 11 -17.86 -2.27 1.81
C TYR A 11 -18.55 -3.58 1.44
N ILE A 12 -18.06 -4.70 2.01
CA ILE A 12 -18.73 -6.00 2.00
C ILE A 12 -19.38 -6.28 3.36
N ILE A 13 -20.43 -7.10 3.37
CA ILE A 13 -21.05 -7.62 4.59
C ILE A 13 -20.80 -9.12 4.64
N ASN A 14 -20.14 -9.61 5.71
CA ASN A 14 -19.89 -11.03 5.89
C ASN A 14 -20.08 -11.45 7.35
N LYS A 15 -20.51 -12.70 7.59
CA LYS A 15 -20.71 -13.25 8.93
C LYS A 15 -19.34 -13.62 9.53
N ASN A 16 -18.95 -13.00 10.63
CA ASN A 16 -17.74 -13.37 11.36
C ASN A 16 -17.95 -14.67 12.16
N ARG A 17 -16.87 -15.20 12.76
CA ARG A 17 -16.91 -16.44 13.58
C ARG A 17 -17.81 -16.34 14.82
N GLN A 18 -18.13 -15.12 15.25
CA GLN A 18 -19.04 -14.84 16.38
C GLN A 18 -20.50 -14.65 15.92
N GLY A 19 -20.78 -14.81 14.63
CA GLY A 19 -22.11 -14.70 14.05
C GLY A 19 -22.58 -13.28 13.70
N GLN A 20 -21.75 -12.26 13.92
CA GLN A 20 -22.05 -10.87 13.58
C GLN A 20 -21.84 -10.61 12.09
N LYS A 21 -22.54 -9.63 11.52
CA LYS A 21 -22.41 -9.22 10.10
C LYS A 21 -21.82 -7.80 9.96
N PRO A 22 -20.54 -7.57 10.29
CA PRO A 22 -19.94 -6.25 10.17
C PRO A 22 -19.81 -5.80 8.71
N LYS A 23 -19.80 -4.48 8.50
CA LYS A 23 -19.37 -3.86 7.25
C LYS A 23 -17.84 -3.82 7.24
N ILE A 24 -17.23 -4.42 6.23
CA ILE A 24 -15.78 -4.47 6.05
C ILE A 24 -15.44 -3.65 4.79
N PRO A 25 -14.57 -2.64 4.87
CA PRO A 25 -14.19 -1.86 3.69
C PRO A 25 -13.63 -2.73 2.55
N ILE A 26 -13.76 -2.26 1.32
CA ILE A 26 -13.07 -2.88 0.18
C ILE A 26 -11.56 -2.89 0.45
N MET A 27 -10.93 -4.05 0.24
CA MET A 27 -9.48 -4.18 0.44
C MET A 27 -8.73 -3.35 -0.60
N THR A 28 -7.68 -2.69 -0.14
CA THR A 28 -6.79 -1.87 -0.97
C THR A 28 -5.38 -2.41 -0.92
N VAL A 29 -4.55 -2.03 -1.90
CA VAL A 29 -3.15 -2.47 -1.99
C VAL A 29 -2.25 -1.25 -2.12
N SER A 30 -1.24 -1.17 -1.25
CA SER A 30 -0.20 -0.15 -1.31
C SER A 30 1.14 -0.79 -1.70
N ILE A 31 1.76 -0.29 -2.76
CA ILE A 31 3.03 -0.81 -3.31
C ILE A 31 4.11 0.27 -3.20
N ALA A 32 5.30 -0.11 -2.75
CA ALA A 32 6.48 0.76 -2.75
C ALA A 32 7.61 0.04 -3.49
N GLY A 33 8.23 0.73 -4.45
CA GLY A 33 9.33 0.22 -5.26
C GLY A 33 10.57 1.11 -5.15
N VAL A 34 11.73 0.49 -4.97
CA VAL A 34 13.03 1.18 -4.91
C VAL A 34 14.01 0.46 -5.82
N ILE A 35 14.78 1.22 -6.60
CA ILE A 35 15.82 0.68 -7.48
C ILE A 35 17.14 0.71 -6.72
N ASN A 36 17.80 -0.43 -6.58
CA ASN A 36 19.06 -0.54 -5.84
C ASN A 36 20.27 -0.13 -6.70
N ASN A 37 20.34 1.14 -7.11
CA ASN A 37 21.44 1.63 -7.96
C ASN A 37 22.41 2.57 -7.23
N LYS A 38 22.05 3.12 -6.06
CA LYS A 38 22.83 4.18 -5.40
C LYS A 38 22.94 4.06 -3.87
N PHE A 39 22.59 2.91 -3.30
CA PHE A 39 22.68 2.67 -1.85
C PHE A 39 24.01 2.02 -1.49
N LYS A 40 24.65 2.51 -0.42
CA LYS A 40 25.92 1.93 0.07
C LYS A 40 25.69 0.64 0.85
N THR A 41 24.51 0.50 1.45
CA THR A 41 24.16 -0.64 2.30
C THR A 41 22.69 -1.06 2.13
N ASN A 42 22.39 -2.30 2.47
CA ASN A 42 21.02 -2.80 2.50
C ASN A 42 20.14 -2.09 3.54
N LEU A 43 20.75 -1.55 4.60
CA LEU A 43 20.03 -0.80 5.63
C LEU A 43 19.44 0.48 5.03
N GLU A 44 20.26 1.24 4.31
CA GLU A 44 19.87 2.49 3.64
C GLU A 44 18.73 2.25 2.62
N LEU A 45 18.86 1.20 1.80
CA LEU A 45 17.79 0.78 0.88
C LEU A 45 16.49 0.43 1.63
N GLY A 46 16.62 -0.29 2.75
CA GLY A 46 15.48 -0.70 3.59
C GLY A 46 14.76 0.49 4.23
N GLU A 47 15.49 1.50 4.68
CA GLU A 47 14.94 2.74 5.24
C GLU A 47 14.13 3.51 4.20
N VAL A 48 14.69 3.69 2.99
CA VAL A 48 13.98 4.34 1.87
C VAL A 48 12.73 3.57 1.46
N ALA A 49 12.82 2.24 1.38
CA ALA A 49 11.67 1.40 1.08
C ALA A 49 10.58 1.51 2.16
N ALA A 50 10.96 1.58 3.44
CA ALA A 50 10.02 1.73 4.56
C ALA A 50 9.33 3.10 4.53
N GLU A 51 10.07 4.17 4.23
CA GLU A 51 9.53 5.52 4.06
C GLU A 51 8.49 5.56 2.94
N LEU A 52 8.82 5.04 1.75
CA LEU A 52 7.89 4.99 0.62
C LEU A 52 6.68 4.12 0.91
N LYS A 53 6.84 3.01 1.63
CA LYS A 53 5.73 2.16 2.08
C LYS A 53 4.79 2.91 3.02
N LYS A 54 5.33 3.74 3.91
CA LYS A 54 4.54 4.59 4.80
C LYS A 54 3.74 5.62 4.00
N LEU A 55 4.37 6.30 3.04
CA LEU A 55 3.70 7.24 2.14
C LEU A 55 2.58 6.57 1.35
N ALA A 56 2.84 5.39 0.77
CA ALA A 56 1.86 4.62 0.02
C ALA A 56 0.64 4.19 0.85
N LYS A 57 0.84 3.87 2.13
CA LYS A 57 -0.22 3.48 3.06
C LYS A 57 -1.02 4.66 3.64
N GLN A 58 -0.48 5.88 3.57
CA GLN A 58 -1.19 7.09 4.00
C GLN A 58 -2.24 7.55 2.98
N GLN A 59 -2.10 7.15 1.71
CA GLN A 59 -3.06 7.48 0.67
C GLN A 59 -4.29 6.59 0.73
N LYS A 60 -5.46 7.17 0.47
CA LYS A 60 -6.72 6.41 0.34
C LYS A 60 -6.69 5.57 -0.94
N GLY A 61 -7.24 4.36 -0.88
CA GLY A 61 -7.35 3.48 -2.05
C GLY A 61 -6.07 2.69 -2.33
N SER A 62 -6.04 2.05 -3.50
CA SER A 62 -4.86 1.32 -3.98
C SER A 62 -3.88 2.29 -4.64
N ASN A 63 -2.63 2.29 -4.19
CA ASN A 63 -1.62 3.26 -4.59
C ASN A 63 -0.24 2.61 -4.78
N TYR A 64 0.60 3.20 -5.64
CA TYR A 64 1.99 2.80 -5.77
C TYR A 64 2.92 4.02 -5.72
N PHE A 65 4.07 3.85 -5.09
CA PHE A 65 5.11 4.88 -4.96
C PHE A 65 6.45 4.29 -5.40
N GLY A 66 7.15 5.02 -6.27
CA GLY A 66 8.49 4.67 -6.73
C GLY A 66 9.49 5.71 -6.25
N ASP A 67 10.68 5.26 -5.85
CA ASP A 67 11.76 6.19 -5.54
C ASP A 67 12.18 6.97 -6.78
N ARG A 68 12.17 8.31 -6.69
CA ARG A 68 12.56 9.24 -7.77
C ARG A 68 13.79 10.08 -7.41
N ARG A 69 14.47 9.77 -6.30
CA ARG A 69 15.69 10.49 -5.90
C ARG A 69 16.75 10.36 -7.00
N GLN A 70 16.98 11.45 -7.74
CA GLN A 70 18.19 11.62 -8.53
C GLN A 70 19.30 11.99 -7.54
N HIS A 71 20.02 10.99 -7.04
CA HIS A 71 21.32 11.28 -6.42
C HIS A 71 22.19 11.89 -7.52
N ARG A 72 22.47 13.19 -7.43
CA ARG A 72 23.56 13.80 -8.20
C ARG A 72 24.84 13.13 -7.74
N ASP A 73 25.54 12.52 -8.67
CA ASP A 73 26.88 12.02 -8.44
C ASP A 73 27.78 13.28 -8.39
N GLU A 74 28.35 13.56 -7.22
CA GLU A 74 29.49 14.47 -7.05
C GLU A 74 30.79 13.67 -7.13
#